data_AF-A0A4Q2YEN4-F1
#
_entry.id   AF-A0A4Q2YEN4-F1
#
_cell.length_a   1.000
_cell.length_b   1.000
_cell.length_c   1.000
_cell.angle_alpha   90.00
_cell.angle_beta   90.00
_cell.angle_gamma   90.00
#
_symmetry.space_group_name_H-M   'P 1'
#
loop_
_entity.id
_entity.type
_entity.pdbx_description
1 polymer ?
#
loop_
_entity_poly.entity_id
_entity_poly.type
_entity_poly.pdbx_seq_one_letter_code
_entity_poly.pdbx_strand_id
1 'polypeptide(L)'
;MLRRLALPILLVVSILAATAGLMRLRFDTDILSMLPGNLPEVKGLKVFHEAFSRNNELVMLIEGGEEDEGLLGEAAKSLGEHLEEKGVARRARWQPLWMSEPEGLSELLAYLWLNGDPAAAEAQAVKLSPENSQAAVKASLDDIATAMEGMDMVMKSHDPFGFLRHPSVAALTSSGEGGEAFESADGRAHLLFVEAPEEIDGYRSAEAWLIRLKSEVAAWQKADGGNITLRYTGEPAFSSEIGRAMETDLSGSIAITLGLIGLLFWWMQRRLSLLLGLTVILTLVFAVALGVAGWMYGKLS
;
A
#
# COMPACT_ATOMS: atom_id res chain seq x y z
N MET A 1 37.09 -31.36 39.85
CA MET A 1 36.98 -31.12 38.38
C MET A 1 35.62 -30.55 37.97
N LEU A 2 34.47 -31.06 38.47
CA LEU A 2 33.13 -30.56 38.10
C LEU A 2 32.94 -29.03 38.21
N ARG A 3 33.41 -28.39 39.30
CA ARG A 3 33.28 -26.93 39.49
C ARG A 3 34.04 -26.08 38.46
N ARG A 4 35.13 -26.60 37.86
CA ARG A 4 35.91 -25.87 36.83
C ARG A 4 35.26 -25.95 35.45
N LEU A 5 34.44 -26.97 35.20
CA LEU A 5 33.64 -27.11 33.97
C LEU A 5 32.26 -26.47 34.10
N ALA A 6 31.73 -26.28 35.31
CA ALA A 6 30.43 -25.65 35.52
C ALA A 6 30.37 -24.20 35.01
N LEU A 7 31.44 -23.42 35.19
CA LEU A 7 31.50 -22.03 34.75
C LEU A 7 31.46 -21.87 33.21
N PRO A 8 32.29 -22.58 32.42
CA PRO A 8 32.21 -22.50 30.97
C PRO A 8 30.89 -23.09 30.43
N ILE A 9 30.35 -24.15 31.06
CA ILE A 9 29.03 -24.68 30.67
C ILE A 9 27.93 -23.64 30.89
N LEU A 10 27.90 -22.98 32.04
CA LEU A 10 26.92 -21.92 32.34
C LEU A 10 27.03 -20.77 31.34
N LEU A 11 28.26 -20.37 30.98
CA LEU A 11 28.51 -19.34 29.97
C LEU A 11 27.97 -19.74 28.59
N VAL A 12 28.22 -20.98 28.16
CA VAL A 12 27.71 -21.50 26.88
C VAL A 12 26.19 -21.54 26.88
N VAL A 13 25.55 -22.00 27.96
CA VAL A 13 24.09 -22.00 28.08
C VAL A 13 23.53 -20.58 28.04
N SER A 14 24.13 -19.63 28.75
CA SER A 14 23.71 -18.22 28.72
C SER A 14 23.85 -17.60 27.33
N ILE A 15 24.93 -17.92 26.60
CA ILE A 15 25.12 -17.47 25.21
C ILE A 15 24.04 -18.07 24.31
N LEU A 16 23.80 -19.38 24.39
CA LEU A 16 22.76 -20.04 23.60
C LEU A 16 21.36 -19.47 23.89
N ALA A 17 21.03 -19.23 25.15
CA ALA A 17 19.77 -18.63 25.55
C ALA A 17 19.63 -17.19 25.04
N ALA A 18 20.71 -16.40 25.10
CA ALA A 18 20.76 -15.05 24.57
C ALA A 18 20.60 -15.03 23.05
N THR A 19 21.30 -15.93 22.33
CA THR A 19 21.17 -16.06 20.87
C THR A 19 19.76 -16.48 20.47
N ALA A 20 19.14 -17.43 21.17
CA ALA A 20 17.76 -17.83 20.93
C ALA A 20 16.77 -16.68 21.18
N GLY A 21 17.00 -15.87 22.22
CA GLY A 21 16.21 -14.67 22.49
C GLY A 21 16.38 -13.60 21.41
N LEU A 22 17.61 -13.38 20.93
CA LEU A 22 17.89 -12.46 19.82
C LEU A 22 17.18 -12.90 18.54
N MET A 23 17.17 -14.20 18.23
CA MET A 23 16.48 -14.73 17.05
C MET A 23 14.96 -14.57 17.11
N ARG A 24 14.40 -14.43 18.32
CA ARG A 24 12.96 -14.22 18.53
C ARG A 24 12.57 -12.73 18.42
N LEU A 25 13.52 -11.83 18.62
CA LEU A 25 13.30 -10.39 18.62
C LEU A 25 12.86 -9.90 17.24
N ARG A 26 11.64 -9.38 17.14
CA ARG A 26 11.15 -8.72 15.92
C ARG A 26 11.02 -7.22 16.18
N PHE A 27 11.50 -6.39 15.25
CA PHE A 27 11.21 -4.96 15.28
C PHE A 27 9.84 -4.73 14.64
N ASP A 28 8.92 -4.17 15.41
CA ASP A 28 7.58 -3.86 14.94
C ASP A 28 7.54 -2.39 14.51
N THR A 29 7.23 -2.14 13.24
CA THR A 29 7.10 -0.79 12.69
C THR A 29 5.67 -0.28 12.72
N ASP A 30 4.72 -1.08 13.22
CA ASP A 30 3.33 -0.64 13.38
C ASP A 30 3.22 0.44 14.47
N ILE A 31 2.86 1.65 14.07
CA ILE A 31 2.66 2.79 14.99
C ILE A 31 1.56 2.48 16.02
N LEU A 32 0.56 1.67 15.66
CA LEU A 32 -0.52 1.29 16.58
C LEU A 32 -0.05 0.33 17.68
N SER A 33 1.12 -0.30 17.51
CA SER A 33 1.76 -1.10 18.55
C SER A 33 2.33 -0.24 19.69
N MET A 34 2.65 1.03 19.42
CA MET A 34 3.12 2.00 20.43
C MET A 34 2.00 2.55 21.31
N LEU A 35 0.73 2.40 20.88
CA LEU A 35 -0.42 2.93 21.60
C LEU A 35 -0.91 1.96 22.69
N PRO A 36 -1.52 2.46 23.79
CA PRO A 36 -2.02 1.61 24.87
C PRO A 36 -3.09 0.63 24.39
N GLY A 37 -2.74 -0.66 24.30
CA GLY A 37 -3.64 -1.71 23.78
C GLY A 37 -4.85 -2.03 24.66
N ASN A 38 -4.95 -1.43 25.84
CA ASN A 38 -6.12 -1.54 26.72
C ASN A 38 -7.26 -0.60 26.29
N LEU A 39 -6.99 0.42 25.49
CA LEU A 39 -8.00 1.36 25.01
C LEU A 39 -8.89 0.71 23.94
N PRO A 40 -10.22 0.80 24.06
CA PRO A 40 -11.15 0.23 23.07
C PRO A 40 -10.97 0.85 21.68
N GLU A 41 -10.58 2.12 21.60
CA GLU A 41 -10.34 2.84 20.35
C GLU A 41 -9.17 2.22 19.57
N VAL A 42 -8.07 1.88 20.27
CA VAL A 42 -6.89 1.25 19.65
C VAL A 42 -7.23 -0.14 19.14
N LYS A 43 -8.05 -0.90 19.88
CA LYS A 43 -8.52 -2.23 19.44
C LYS A 43 -9.40 -2.13 18.20
N GLY A 44 -10.36 -1.19 18.20
CA GLY A 44 -11.23 -0.94 17.06
C GLY A 44 -10.44 -0.53 15.82
N LEU A 45 -9.47 0.37 16.00
CA LEU A 45 -8.61 0.83 14.92
C LEU A 45 -7.72 -0.31 14.38
N LYS A 46 -7.19 -1.18 15.24
CA LYS A 46 -6.42 -2.36 14.80
C LYS A 46 -7.26 -3.33 13.99
N VAL A 47 -8.47 -3.65 14.44
CA VAL A 47 -9.38 -4.53 13.70
C VAL A 47 -9.78 -3.89 12.37
N PHE A 48 -10.07 -2.59 12.36
CA PHE A 48 -10.36 -1.87 11.13
C PHE A 48 -9.16 -1.90 10.17
N HIS A 49 -7.97 -1.65 10.69
CA HIS A 49 -6.74 -1.66 9.91
C HIS A 49 -6.43 -3.06 9.36
N GLU A 50 -6.57 -4.12 10.15
CA GLU A 50 -6.33 -5.50 9.71
C GLU A 50 -7.37 -5.98 8.70
N ALA A 51 -8.64 -5.63 8.86
CA ALA A 51 -9.72 -6.11 8.01
C ALA A 51 -9.93 -5.27 6.74
N PHE A 52 -9.64 -3.96 6.79
CA PHE A 52 -9.97 -3.02 5.71
C PHE A 52 -8.78 -2.24 5.17
N SER A 53 -7.66 -2.14 5.89
CA SER A 53 -6.47 -1.50 5.33
C SER A 53 -5.82 -2.44 4.32
N ARG A 54 -5.58 -1.92 3.12
CA ARG A 54 -4.85 -2.63 2.08
C ARG A 54 -3.35 -2.48 2.35
N ASN A 55 -2.85 -3.14 3.39
CA ASN A 55 -1.44 -3.04 3.82
C ASN A 55 -0.45 -3.50 2.74
N ASN A 56 -0.92 -4.28 1.77
CA ASN A 56 -0.14 -4.78 0.64
C ASN A 56 -0.33 -3.93 -0.63
N GLU A 57 -1.01 -2.78 -0.56
CA GLU A 57 -1.23 -1.91 -1.71
C GLU A 57 -0.30 -0.69 -1.66
N LEU A 58 0.42 -0.48 -2.76
CA LEU A 58 1.23 0.70 -3.01
C LEU A 58 0.44 1.62 -3.94
N VAL A 59 0.41 2.91 -3.60
CA VAL A 59 -0.15 3.94 -4.47
C VAL A 59 1.01 4.62 -5.18
N MET A 60 1.00 4.55 -6.50
CA MET A 60 1.96 5.22 -7.37
C MET A 60 1.29 6.45 -7.98
N LEU A 61 1.97 7.58 -7.94
CA LEU A 61 1.59 8.80 -8.63
C LEU A 61 2.51 8.97 -9.83
N ILE A 62 1.89 9.11 -11.00
CA ILE A 62 2.52 9.30 -12.29
C ILE A 62 2.33 10.78 -12.66
N GLU A 63 3.41 11.55 -12.73
CA GLU A 63 3.39 12.99 -13.05
C GLU A 63 4.07 13.24 -14.41
N GLY A 64 3.36 13.91 -15.32
CA GLY A 64 3.82 14.29 -16.66
C GLY A 64 4.05 15.79 -16.82
N GLY A 65 4.70 16.17 -17.92
CA GLY A 65 4.83 17.58 -18.34
C GLY A 65 3.59 18.08 -19.10
N GLU A 66 3.65 19.32 -19.62
CA GLU A 66 2.61 19.85 -20.53
C GLU A 66 2.49 19.04 -21.83
N GLU A 67 3.55 18.34 -22.23
CA GLU A 67 3.58 17.51 -23.45
C GLU A 67 2.88 16.15 -23.27
N ASP A 68 2.62 15.74 -22.01
CA ASP A 68 2.08 14.42 -21.66
C ASP A 68 0.59 14.47 -21.23
N GLU A 69 -0.07 15.62 -21.41
CA GLU A 69 -1.46 15.85 -21.00
C GLU A 69 -2.40 14.83 -21.68
N GLY A 70 -3.12 14.04 -20.86
CA GLY A 70 -4.06 13.02 -21.33
C GLY A 70 -3.42 11.71 -21.83
N LEU A 71 -2.09 11.60 -21.84
CA LEU A 71 -1.38 10.36 -22.25
C LEU A 71 -0.97 9.49 -21.04
N LEU A 72 -1.14 10.02 -19.81
CA LEU A 72 -0.72 9.34 -18.59
C LEU A 72 -1.55 8.09 -18.26
N GLY A 73 -2.80 8.00 -18.71
CA GLY A 73 -3.63 6.80 -18.55
C GLY A 73 -3.07 5.60 -19.31
N GLU A 74 -2.59 5.81 -20.54
CA GLU A 74 -1.93 4.76 -21.34
C GLU A 74 -0.60 4.33 -20.73
N ALA A 75 0.17 5.30 -20.21
CA ALA A 75 1.40 5.02 -19.47
C ALA A 75 1.12 4.22 -18.18
N ALA A 76 0.07 4.56 -17.44
CA ALA A 76 -0.37 3.84 -16.24
C ALA A 76 -0.77 2.40 -16.57
N LYS A 77 -1.50 2.21 -17.67
CA LYS A 77 -1.88 0.89 -18.17
C LYS A 77 -0.65 0.06 -18.55
N SER A 78 0.24 0.60 -19.39
CA SER A 78 1.45 -0.10 -19.83
C SER A 78 2.34 -0.49 -18.65
N LEU A 79 2.52 0.42 -17.67
CA LEU A 79 3.28 0.14 -16.46
C LEU A 79 2.60 -0.94 -15.60
N GLY A 80 1.27 -0.86 -15.44
CA GLY A 80 0.50 -1.85 -14.69
C GLY A 80 0.62 -3.26 -15.27
N GLU A 81 0.42 -3.40 -16.58
CA GLU A 81 0.57 -4.66 -17.31
C GLU A 81 2.01 -5.20 -17.18
N HIS A 82 3.02 -4.33 -17.31
CA HIS A 82 4.42 -4.72 -17.13
C HIS A 82 4.70 -5.28 -15.72
N LEU A 83 4.17 -4.65 -14.67
CA LEU A 83 4.39 -5.09 -13.29
C LEU A 83 3.69 -6.43 -12.99
N GLU A 84 2.51 -6.67 -13.59
CA GLU A 84 1.80 -7.94 -13.50
C GLU A 84 2.53 -9.06 -14.25
N GLU A 85 2.99 -8.81 -15.48
CA GLU A 85 3.73 -9.79 -16.30
C GLU A 85 5.03 -10.25 -15.64
N LYS A 86 5.72 -9.34 -14.93
CA LYS A 86 6.94 -9.64 -14.18
C LYS A 86 6.67 -10.35 -12.84
N GLY A 87 5.41 -10.49 -12.44
CA GLY A 87 5.02 -11.09 -11.17
C GLY A 87 5.42 -10.25 -9.95
N VAL A 88 5.70 -8.97 -10.14
CA VAL A 88 6.04 -8.03 -9.05
C VAL A 88 4.78 -7.40 -8.46
N ALA A 89 3.68 -7.38 -9.22
CA ALA A 89 2.35 -7.04 -8.77
C ALA A 89 1.43 -8.25 -8.92
N ARG A 90 0.56 -8.48 -7.92
CA ARG A 90 -0.59 -9.39 -8.09
C ARG A 90 -1.62 -8.80 -9.03
N ARG A 91 -1.84 -7.49 -8.86
CA ARG A 91 -2.81 -6.71 -9.61
C ARG A 91 -2.39 -5.23 -9.60
N ALA A 92 -2.51 -4.58 -10.74
CA ALA A 92 -2.23 -3.17 -10.93
C ALA A 92 -3.49 -2.48 -11.48
N ARG A 93 -4.11 -1.63 -10.66
CA ARG A 93 -5.35 -0.91 -11.00
C ARG A 93 -4.99 0.49 -11.48
N TRP A 94 -5.11 0.69 -12.78
CA TRP A 94 -4.92 1.97 -13.46
C TRP A 94 -6.25 2.64 -13.84
N GLN A 95 -7.38 1.97 -13.66
CA GLN A 95 -8.70 2.57 -13.84
C GLN A 95 -9.71 1.95 -12.86
N PRO A 96 -10.86 2.60 -12.63
CA PRO A 96 -11.97 2.00 -11.91
C PRO A 96 -12.39 0.63 -12.47
N LEU A 97 -12.67 -0.31 -11.56
CA LEU A 97 -13.03 -1.69 -11.91
C LEU A 97 -14.23 -1.80 -12.85
N TRP A 98 -15.19 -0.86 -12.77
CA TRP A 98 -16.36 -0.87 -13.65
C TRP A 98 -16.03 -0.60 -15.13
N MET A 99 -14.86 -0.02 -15.44
CA MET A 99 -14.41 0.18 -16.81
C MET A 99 -13.80 -1.09 -17.42
N SER A 100 -13.19 -1.94 -16.60
CA SER A 100 -12.66 -3.25 -17.02
C SER A 100 -13.67 -4.39 -16.92
N GLU A 101 -14.58 -4.34 -15.94
CA GLU A 101 -15.57 -5.38 -15.64
C GLU A 101 -16.99 -4.78 -15.63
N PRO A 102 -17.65 -4.67 -16.80
CA PRO A 102 -18.98 -4.04 -16.90
C PRO A 102 -20.07 -4.81 -16.15
N GLU A 103 -19.87 -6.11 -15.89
CA GLU A 103 -20.79 -6.92 -15.10
C GLU A 103 -20.90 -6.42 -13.65
N GLY A 104 -19.80 -5.97 -13.04
CA GLY A 104 -19.81 -5.43 -11.67
C GLY A 104 -20.63 -4.15 -11.55
N LEU A 105 -20.65 -3.33 -12.61
CA LEU A 105 -21.52 -2.15 -12.67
C LEU A 105 -23.00 -2.55 -12.67
N SER A 106 -23.37 -3.65 -13.33
CA SER A 106 -24.76 -4.13 -13.38
C SER A 106 -25.27 -4.60 -12.02
N GLU A 107 -24.44 -5.27 -11.22
CA GLU A 107 -24.78 -5.68 -9.86
C GLU A 107 -24.92 -4.46 -8.94
N LEU A 108 -23.98 -3.51 -9.04
CA LEU A 108 -24.06 -2.25 -8.31
C LEU A 108 -25.32 -1.47 -8.69
N LEU A 109 -25.66 -1.39 -9.97
CA LEU A 109 -26.89 -0.75 -10.45
C LEU A 109 -28.14 -1.43 -9.89
N ALA A 110 -28.19 -2.76 -9.90
CA ALA A 110 -29.31 -3.51 -9.33
C ALA A 110 -29.44 -3.23 -7.81
N TYR A 111 -28.32 -3.21 -7.10
CA TYR A 111 -28.28 -2.85 -5.68
C TYR A 111 -28.76 -1.41 -5.44
N LEU A 112 -28.34 -0.45 -6.28
CA LEU A 112 -28.75 0.95 -6.17
C LEU A 112 -30.26 1.12 -6.41
N TRP A 113 -30.81 0.46 -7.43
CA TRP A 113 -32.25 0.50 -7.70
C TRP A 113 -33.07 -0.20 -6.59
N LEU A 114 -32.53 -1.28 -6.00
CA LEU A 114 -33.18 -2.00 -4.90
C LEU A 114 -33.21 -1.18 -3.59
N ASN A 115 -32.15 -0.41 -3.32
CA ASN A 115 -32.00 0.37 -2.09
C ASN A 115 -32.26 1.88 -2.27
N GLY A 116 -32.67 2.30 -3.47
CA GLY A 116 -32.94 3.68 -3.83
C GLY A 116 -34.30 4.18 -3.34
N ASP A 117 -34.68 5.38 -3.79
CA ASP A 117 -36.01 5.93 -3.50
C ASP A 117 -37.10 5.05 -4.13
N PRO A 118 -38.06 4.50 -3.36
CA PRO A 118 -39.14 3.68 -3.89
C PRO A 118 -39.96 4.39 -4.97
N ALA A 119 -40.13 5.71 -4.89
CA ALA A 119 -40.86 6.47 -5.91
C ALA A 119 -40.12 6.47 -7.26
N ALA A 120 -38.79 6.54 -7.24
CA ALA A 120 -37.97 6.46 -8.45
C ALA A 120 -38.02 5.05 -9.06
N ALA A 121 -37.95 4.01 -8.22
CA ALA A 121 -38.05 2.62 -8.66
C ALA A 121 -39.42 2.30 -9.25
N GLU A 122 -40.51 2.78 -8.63
CA GLU A 122 -41.87 2.63 -9.16
C GLU A 122 -42.04 3.36 -10.50
N ALA A 123 -41.52 4.59 -10.62
CA ALA A 123 -41.56 5.32 -11.89
C ALA A 123 -40.82 4.56 -13.01
N GLN A 124 -39.69 3.92 -12.68
CA GLN A 124 -38.96 3.07 -13.61
C GLN A 124 -39.75 1.80 -13.97
N ALA A 125 -40.41 1.16 -13.00
CA ALA A 125 -41.27 0.00 -13.23
C ALA A 125 -42.47 0.33 -14.13
N VAL A 126 -43.10 1.50 -13.94
CA VAL A 126 -44.20 1.98 -14.79
C VAL A 126 -43.76 2.17 -16.23
N LYS A 127 -42.54 2.69 -16.47
CA LYS A 127 -41.98 2.80 -17.83
C LYS A 127 -41.73 1.44 -18.48
N LEU A 128 -41.32 0.45 -17.70
CA LEU A 128 -41.05 -0.92 -18.17
C LEU A 128 -42.33 -1.75 -18.36
N SER A 129 -43.48 -1.25 -17.94
CA SER A 129 -44.75 -1.96 -18.09
C SER A 129 -45.07 -2.24 -19.57
N PRO A 130 -45.80 -3.34 -19.87
CA PRO A 130 -46.20 -3.67 -21.24
C PRO A 130 -46.95 -2.54 -21.96
N GLU A 131 -47.67 -1.70 -21.21
CA GLU A 131 -48.47 -0.59 -21.73
C GLU A 131 -47.61 0.61 -22.15
N ASN A 132 -46.53 0.91 -21.41
CA ASN A 132 -45.74 2.14 -21.59
C ASN A 132 -44.37 1.90 -22.23
N SER A 133 -43.87 0.67 -22.27
CA SER A 133 -42.54 0.35 -22.79
C SER A 133 -42.31 0.79 -24.24
N GLN A 134 -43.30 0.59 -25.12
CA GLN A 134 -43.22 1.04 -26.52
C GLN A 134 -43.19 2.58 -26.63
N ALA A 135 -44.00 3.26 -25.80
CA ALA A 135 -44.03 4.71 -25.76
C ALA A 135 -42.71 5.29 -25.22
N ALA A 136 -42.13 4.66 -24.20
CA ALA A 136 -40.85 5.04 -23.62
C ALA A 136 -39.69 4.89 -24.63
N VAL A 137 -39.61 3.76 -25.34
CA VAL A 137 -38.60 3.56 -26.38
C VAL A 137 -38.77 4.56 -27.53
N LYS A 138 -40.01 4.81 -27.95
CA LYS A 138 -40.29 5.80 -29.00
C LYS A 138 -39.86 7.21 -28.58
N ALA A 139 -40.15 7.61 -27.34
CA ALA A 139 -39.70 8.89 -26.80
C ALA A 139 -38.16 9.00 -26.77
N SER A 140 -37.47 7.93 -26.37
CA SER A 140 -36.00 7.88 -26.41
C SER A 140 -35.45 7.98 -27.83
N LEU A 141 -36.10 7.38 -28.83
CA LEU A 141 -35.72 7.52 -30.24
C LEU A 141 -35.95 8.93 -30.79
N ASP A 142 -37.09 9.54 -30.47
CA ASP A 142 -37.40 10.92 -30.86
C ASP A 142 -36.40 11.90 -30.23
N ASP A 143 -36.00 11.66 -28.98
CA ASP A 143 -34.95 12.40 -28.28
C ASP A 143 -33.56 12.23 -28.92
N ILE A 144 -33.18 11.01 -29.33
CA ILE A 144 -31.90 10.76 -30.03
C ILE A 144 -31.91 11.47 -31.39
N ALA A 145 -33.03 11.46 -32.10
CA ALA A 145 -33.17 12.10 -33.41
C ALA A 145 -33.11 13.64 -33.36
N THR A 146 -33.39 14.23 -32.19
CA THR A 146 -33.41 15.68 -31.98
C THR A 146 -32.22 16.19 -31.16
N ALA A 147 -31.46 15.30 -30.52
CA ALA A 147 -30.25 15.66 -29.78
C ALA A 147 -29.16 16.19 -30.72
N MET A 148 -28.49 17.28 -30.32
CA MET A 148 -27.19 17.65 -30.89
C MET A 148 -26.14 16.63 -30.42
N GLU A 149 -25.18 16.29 -31.28
CA GLU A 149 -24.11 15.31 -31.01
C GLU A 149 -23.49 15.48 -29.61
N GLY A 150 -23.35 14.39 -28.85
CA GLY A 150 -22.79 14.42 -27.50
C GLY A 150 -22.95 13.11 -26.72
N MET A 151 -22.36 13.07 -25.52
CA MET A 151 -22.37 11.91 -24.63
C MET A 151 -23.79 11.44 -24.26
N ASP A 152 -24.73 12.37 -24.13
CA ASP A 152 -26.15 12.06 -23.84
C ASP A 152 -26.83 11.25 -24.94
N MET A 153 -26.46 11.49 -26.21
CA MET A 153 -26.99 10.73 -27.35
C MET A 153 -26.46 9.29 -27.34
N VAL A 154 -25.16 9.12 -27.06
CA VAL A 154 -24.51 7.81 -26.93
C VAL A 154 -25.10 7.04 -25.76
N MET A 155 -25.28 7.68 -24.61
CA MET A 155 -25.86 7.03 -23.43
C MET A 155 -27.31 6.58 -23.69
N LYS A 156 -28.14 7.40 -24.32
CA LYS A 156 -29.53 7.04 -24.66
C LYS A 156 -29.62 5.94 -25.72
N SER A 157 -28.67 5.85 -26.65
CA SER A 157 -28.67 4.79 -27.66
C SER A 157 -28.37 3.41 -27.05
N HIS A 158 -27.52 3.37 -26.01
CA HIS A 158 -27.19 2.16 -25.28
C HIS A 158 -28.17 1.84 -24.14
N ASP A 159 -28.86 2.84 -23.57
CA ASP A 159 -29.83 2.69 -22.49
C ASP A 159 -31.13 3.48 -22.78
N PRO A 160 -32.02 2.94 -23.64
CA PRO A 160 -33.25 3.63 -24.02
C PRO A 160 -34.27 3.72 -22.88
N PHE A 161 -34.11 2.93 -21.81
CA PHE A 161 -34.98 2.96 -20.63
C PHE A 161 -34.45 3.83 -19.50
N GLY A 162 -33.17 4.22 -19.54
CA GLY A 162 -32.56 5.14 -18.58
C GLY A 162 -32.18 4.49 -17.24
N PHE A 163 -31.87 3.19 -17.19
CA PHE A 163 -31.36 2.52 -16.00
C PHE A 163 -30.06 3.13 -15.43
N LEU A 164 -29.20 3.64 -16.32
CA LEU A 164 -27.93 4.29 -15.96
C LEU A 164 -28.15 5.73 -15.44
N ARG A 165 -29.35 6.30 -15.59
CA ARG A 165 -29.68 7.67 -15.13
C ARG A 165 -30.13 7.72 -13.66
N HIS A 166 -29.80 6.70 -12.87
CA HIS A 166 -30.11 6.69 -11.45
C HIS A 166 -29.41 7.86 -10.74
N PRO A 167 -30.07 8.60 -9.83
CA PRO A 167 -29.46 9.78 -9.17
C PRO A 167 -28.14 9.47 -8.46
N SER A 168 -28.02 8.28 -7.86
CA SER A 168 -26.78 7.84 -7.22
C SER A 168 -25.69 7.45 -8.21
N VAL A 169 -26.05 7.03 -9.43
CA VAL A 169 -25.07 6.76 -10.50
C VAL A 169 -24.50 8.07 -10.99
N ALA A 170 -25.35 9.08 -11.18
CA ALA A 170 -24.89 10.43 -11.47
C ALA A 170 -23.89 10.89 -10.41
N ALA A 171 -24.13 10.70 -9.11
CA ALA A 171 -23.16 11.05 -8.07
C ALA A 171 -21.85 10.25 -8.12
N LEU A 172 -21.86 9.00 -8.59
CA LEU A 172 -20.67 8.15 -8.76
C LEU A 172 -19.86 8.54 -10.00
N THR A 173 -20.52 9.05 -11.04
CA THR A 173 -19.89 9.44 -12.31
C THR A 173 -19.62 10.94 -12.41
N SER A 174 -20.30 11.78 -11.63
CA SER A 174 -20.18 13.25 -11.61
C SER A 174 -19.17 13.76 -10.59
N SER A 175 -18.56 12.88 -9.79
CA SER A 175 -17.45 13.23 -8.91
C SER A 175 -16.13 13.51 -9.66
N GLY A 176 -16.21 13.79 -10.96
CA GLY A 176 -15.09 14.19 -11.81
C GLY A 176 -15.60 14.81 -13.12
N GLU A 177 -15.92 16.10 -13.12
CA GLU A 177 -15.88 16.93 -14.34
C GLU A 177 -14.42 17.20 -14.79
N GLY A 178 -13.44 16.47 -14.25
CA GLY A 178 -12.06 16.44 -14.71
C GLY A 178 -11.45 15.07 -14.45
N GLY A 179 -11.00 14.43 -15.54
CA GLY A 179 -10.26 13.16 -15.52
C GLY A 179 -11.13 11.92 -15.31
N GLU A 180 -10.77 10.83 -15.99
CA GLU A 180 -11.14 9.48 -15.54
C GLU A 180 -10.77 9.37 -14.05
N ALA A 181 -11.52 8.69 -13.19
CA ALA A 181 -11.46 8.86 -11.71
C ALA A 181 -10.07 8.74 -11.02
N PHE A 182 -9.02 8.30 -11.72
CA PHE A 182 -7.63 8.22 -11.26
C PHE A 182 -6.69 9.28 -11.88
N GLU A 183 -7.20 10.13 -12.77
CA GLU A 183 -6.51 11.23 -13.42
C GLU A 183 -6.87 12.56 -12.74
N SER A 184 -5.92 13.48 -12.70
CA SER A 184 -6.14 14.84 -12.24
C SER A 184 -6.97 15.64 -13.25
N ALA A 185 -7.69 16.65 -12.77
CA ALA A 185 -8.50 17.53 -13.63
C ALA A 185 -7.67 18.29 -14.68
N ASP A 186 -6.36 18.43 -14.46
CA ASP A 186 -5.41 19.04 -15.39
C ASP A 186 -4.68 18.03 -16.30
N GLY A 187 -5.01 16.73 -16.23
CA GLY A 187 -4.44 15.69 -17.08
C GLY A 187 -2.94 15.41 -16.88
N ARG A 188 -2.29 16.03 -15.88
CA ARG A 188 -0.83 15.94 -15.65
C ARG A 188 -0.44 14.97 -14.55
N ALA A 189 -1.42 14.38 -13.87
CA ALA A 189 -1.18 13.41 -12.81
C ALA A 189 -2.16 12.25 -12.95
N HIS A 190 -1.65 11.03 -12.75
CA HIS A 190 -2.43 9.81 -12.80
C HIS A 190 -2.04 8.86 -11.65
N LEU A 191 -3.03 8.24 -11.01
CA LEU A 191 -2.84 7.28 -9.92
C LEU A 191 -2.82 5.84 -10.45
N LEU A 192 -1.90 5.04 -9.91
CA LEU A 192 -1.80 3.61 -10.17
C LEU A 192 -1.73 2.87 -8.82
N PHE A 193 -2.67 1.96 -8.57
CA PHE A 193 -2.69 1.17 -7.34
C PHE A 193 -2.11 -0.22 -7.60
N VAL A 194 -1.03 -0.58 -6.90
CA VAL A 194 -0.29 -1.82 -7.12
C VAL A 194 -0.39 -2.71 -5.89
N GLU A 195 -1.03 -3.88 -6.02
CA GLU A 195 -1.13 -4.89 -4.97
C GLU A 195 0.08 -5.83 -5.02
N ALA A 196 0.73 -6.05 -3.88
CA ALA A 196 1.86 -6.96 -3.75
C ALA A 196 1.46 -8.42 -4.02
N PRO A 197 2.37 -9.25 -4.56
CA PRO A 197 2.11 -10.66 -4.88
C PRO A 197 1.90 -11.52 -3.64
N GLU A 198 2.53 -11.15 -2.52
CA GLU A 198 2.49 -11.86 -1.24
C GLU A 198 2.23 -10.86 -0.11
N GLU A 199 1.77 -11.38 1.03
CA GLU A 199 1.62 -10.56 2.25
C GLU A 199 2.97 -10.01 2.71
N ILE A 200 3.03 -8.70 2.93
CA ILE A 200 4.23 -8.01 3.35
C ILE A 200 4.33 -8.04 4.87
N ASP A 201 5.07 -9.00 5.43
CA ASP A 201 5.37 -9.06 6.86
C ASP A 201 6.59 -8.17 7.19
N GLY A 202 6.31 -6.97 7.70
CA GLY A 202 7.31 -6.04 8.24
C GLY A 202 8.11 -5.22 7.21
N TYR A 203 8.87 -4.25 7.72
CA TYR A 203 9.54 -3.24 6.88
C TYR A 203 10.61 -3.80 5.91
N ARG A 204 11.26 -4.91 6.26
CA ARG A 204 12.32 -5.51 5.42
C ARG A 204 11.77 -6.18 4.17
N SER A 205 10.62 -6.88 4.29
CA SER A 205 9.95 -7.48 3.14
C SER A 205 9.36 -6.39 2.25
N ALA A 206 8.83 -5.32 2.85
CA ALA A 206 8.39 -4.12 2.14
C ALA A 206 9.54 -3.49 1.35
N GLU A 207 10.71 -3.29 1.97
CA GLU A 207 11.91 -2.76 1.30
C GLU A 207 12.36 -3.67 0.15
N ALA A 208 12.44 -4.98 0.37
CA ALA A 208 12.85 -5.94 -0.66
C ALA A 208 11.88 -5.97 -1.85
N TRP A 209 10.58 -5.84 -1.60
CA TRP A 209 9.57 -5.71 -2.65
C TRP A 209 9.70 -4.38 -3.39
N LEU A 210 9.84 -3.25 -2.68
CA LEU A 210 9.99 -1.93 -3.28
C LEU A 210 11.26 -1.79 -4.12
N ILE A 211 12.36 -2.44 -3.74
CA ILE A 211 13.58 -2.48 -4.56
C ILE A 211 13.32 -3.20 -5.88
N ARG A 212 12.64 -4.35 -5.85
CA ARG A 212 12.25 -5.11 -7.05
C ARG A 212 11.30 -4.28 -7.93
N LEU A 213 10.28 -3.69 -7.32
CA LEU A 213 9.32 -2.83 -8.02
C LEU A 213 10.03 -1.63 -8.69
N LYS A 214 10.87 -0.89 -7.97
CA LYS A 214 11.63 0.23 -8.53
C LYS A 214 12.58 -0.21 -9.65
N SER A 215 13.12 -1.43 -9.59
CA SER A 215 13.98 -1.96 -10.64
C SER A 215 13.22 -2.26 -11.94
N GLU A 216 12.02 -2.84 -11.85
CA GLU A 216 11.17 -3.07 -13.02
C GLU A 216 10.58 -1.76 -13.56
N VAL A 217 10.19 -0.84 -12.68
CA VAL A 217 9.78 0.52 -13.08
C VAL A 217 10.89 1.22 -13.86
N ALA A 218 12.14 1.14 -13.40
CA ALA A 218 13.27 1.72 -14.11
C ALA A 218 13.59 1.01 -15.44
N ALA A 219 13.25 -0.27 -15.57
CA ALA A 219 13.34 -1.00 -16.83
C ALA A 219 12.26 -0.54 -17.81
N TRP A 220 11.02 -0.39 -17.34
CA TRP A 220 9.89 0.12 -18.11
C TRP A 220 10.11 1.58 -18.55
N GLN A 221 10.62 2.46 -17.68
CA GLN A 221 10.94 3.85 -18.03
C GLN A 221 11.96 3.96 -19.18
N LYS A 222 12.90 3.01 -19.29
CA LYS A 222 13.87 2.98 -20.40
C LYS A 222 13.29 2.48 -21.71
N ALA A 223 12.23 1.67 -21.65
CA ALA A 223 11.59 1.11 -22.83
C ALA A 223 10.49 2.03 -23.35
N ASP A 224 9.48 2.28 -22.50
CA ASP A 224 8.20 2.87 -22.91
C ASP A 224 7.84 4.13 -22.09
N GLY A 225 8.35 4.28 -20.86
CA GLY A 225 7.87 5.28 -19.90
C GLY A 225 8.40 6.71 -20.03
N GLY A 226 9.24 7.01 -21.02
CA GLY A 226 9.70 8.38 -21.29
C GLY A 226 10.35 9.10 -20.09
N ASN A 227 10.13 10.42 -19.99
CA ASN A 227 10.64 11.27 -18.90
C ASN A 227 9.57 11.55 -17.82
N ILE A 228 8.71 10.57 -17.55
CA ILE A 228 7.61 10.69 -16.60
C ILE A 228 8.13 10.52 -15.16
N THR A 229 7.68 11.40 -14.25
CA THR A 229 8.08 11.35 -12.84
C THR A 229 7.17 10.42 -12.06
N LEU A 230 7.76 9.46 -11.33
CA LEU A 230 7.02 8.49 -10.53
C LEU A 230 7.27 8.72 -9.03
N ARG A 231 6.19 8.84 -8.27
CA ARG A 231 6.22 8.92 -6.81
C ARG A 231 5.47 7.75 -6.19
N TYR A 232 5.83 7.40 -4.97
CA TYR A 232 5.35 6.22 -4.26
C TYR A 232 4.80 6.62 -2.89
N THR A 233 3.64 6.11 -2.52
CA THR A 233 3.02 6.30 -1.19
C THR A 233 2.20 5.06 -0.81
N GLY A 234 1.77 4.99 0.44
CA GLY A 234 1.07 3.83 1.01
C GLY A 234 1.91 3.10 2.06
N GLU A 235 1.27 2.14 2.75
CA GLU A 235 1.85 1.46 3.91
C GLU A 235 3.20 0.79 3.63
N PRO A 236 3.41 0.10 2.48
CA PRO A 236 4.72 -0.48 2.18
C PRO A 236 5.83 0.58 2.00
N ALA A 237 5.51 1.73 1.41
CA ALA A 237 6.45 2.83 1.23
C ALA A 237 6.85 3.42 2.58
N PHE A 238 5.86 3.79 3.42
CA PHE A 238 6.11 4.39 4.73
C PHE A 238 6.83 3.44 5.69
N SER A 239 6.36 2.19 5.80
CA SER A 239 6.96 1.20 6.71
C SER A 239 8.42 0.92 6.34
N SER A 240 8.73 0.79 5.04
CA SER A 240 10.11 0.59 4.57
C SER A 240 11.00 1.80 4.85
N GLU A 241 10.52 3.03 4.61
CA GLU A 241 11.30 4.25 4.80
C GLU A 241 11.59 4.50 6.29
N ILE A 242 10.57 4.40 7.14
CA ILE A 242 10.70 4.60 8.59
C ILE A 242 11.58 3.50 9.19
N GLY A 243 11.30 2.24 8.88
CA GLY A 243 12.05 1.10 9.41
C GLY A 243 13.52 1.14 8.99
N ARG A 244 13.79 1.48 7.73
CA ARG A 244 15.16 1.59 7.21
C ARG A 244 15.92 2.79 7.77
N ALA A 245 15.25 3.94 7.89
CA ALA A 245 15.84 5.12 8.50
C ALA A 245 16.21 4.85 9.97
N MET A 246 15.32 4.21 10.72
CA MET A 246 15.57 3.84 12.12
C MET A 246 16.75 2.86 12.25
N GLU A 247 16.82 1.82 11.41
CA GLU A 247 17.93 0.86 11.42
C GLU A 247 19.26 1.53 11.07
N THR A 248 19.25 2.43 10.09
CA THR A 248 20.46 3.15 9.66
C THR A 248 20.94 4.13 10.73
N ASP A 249 20.03 4.84 11.40
CA ASP A 249 20.37 5.78 12.47
C ASP A 249 20.88 5.06 13.73
N LEU A 250 20.22 3.96 14.14
CA LEU A 250 20.69 3.13 15.25
C LEU A 250 22.06 2.52 14.97
N SER A 251 22.26 1.91 13.80
CA SER A 251 23.54 1.28 13.46
C SER A 251 24.67 2.31 13.32
N GLY A 252 24.39 3.47 12.71
CA GLY A 252 25.35 4.56 12.58
C GLY A 252 25.74 5.17 13.92
N SER A 253 24.76 5.50 14.76
CA SER A 253 25.00 6.08 16.09
C SER A 253 25.73 5.11 17.03
N ILE A 254 25.39 3.82 17.04
CA ILE A 254 26.10 2.79 17.79
C ILE A 254 27.56 2.70 17.32
N ALA A 255 27.82 2.70 16.02
CA ALA A 255 29.19 2.62 15.50
C ALA A 255 30.03 3.84 15.91
N ILE A 256 29.47 5.05 15.81
CA ILE A 256 30.15 6.29 16.19
C ILE A 256 30.43 6.33 17.69
N THR A 257 29.42 6.02 18.52
CA THR A 257 29.57 6.02 19.98
C THR A 257 30.58 4.96 20.44
N LEU A 258 30.54 3.75 19.87
CA LEU A 258 31.52 2.70 20.16
C LEU A 258 32.94 3.11 19.73
N GLY A 259 33.07 3.78 18.58
CA GLY A 259 34.34 4.33 18.10
C GLY A 259 34.90 5.41 19.04
N LEU A 260 34.06 6.34 19.49
CA LEU A 260 34.46 7.40 20.44
C LEU A 260 34.86 6.82 21.80
N ILE A 261 34.06 5.91 22.35
CA ILE A 261 34.37 5.22 23.60
C ILE A 261 35.69 4.44 23.46
N GLY A 262 35.86 3.71 22.35
CA GLY A 262 37.10 3.00 22.05
C GLY A 262 38.31 3.95 22.01
N LEU A 263 38.19 5.08 21.31
CA LEU A 263 39.27 6.06 21.22
C LEU A 263 39.62 6.68 22.59
N LEU A 264 38.62 6.98 23.40
CA LEU A 264 38.78 7.55 24.74
C LEU A 264 39.44 6.54 25.70
N PHE A 265 39.01 5.28 25.68
CA PHE A 265 39.65 4.20 26.43
C PHE A 265 41.09 3.95 25.99
N TRP A 266 41.34 3.98 24.68
CA TRP A 266 42.68 3.83 24.14
C TRP A 266 43.58 4.98 24.60
N TRP A 267 43.08 6.21 24.55
CA TRP A 267 43.79 7.39 25.04
C TRP A 267 44.17 7.26 26.52
N MET A 268 43.23 6.81 27.36
CA MET A 268 43.42 6.68 28.80
C MET A 268 44.35 5.53 29.20
N GLN A 269 44.17 4.34 28.62
CA GLN A 269 44.88 3.13 29.05
C GLN A 269 46.12 2.81 28.21
N ARG A 270 46.21 3.31 26.97
CA ARG A 270 47.26 3.01 25.98
C ARG A 270 47.57 1.53 25.78
N ARG A 271 46.68 0.62 26.22
CA ARG A 271 46.84 -0.83 26.21
C ARG A 271 45.69 -1.46 25.44
N LEU A 272 45.96 -1.91 24.21
CA LEU A 272 44.97 -2.50 23.31
C LEU A 272 44.33 -3.77 23.88
N SER A 273 45.06 -4.57 24.67
CA SER A 273 44.55 -5.80 25.28
C SER A 273 43.39 -5.56 26.25
N LEU A 274 43.45 -4.48 27.03
CA LEU A 274 42.38 -4.13 27.99
C LEU A 274 41.14 -3.60 27.26
N LEU A 275 41.35 -2.80 26.21
CA LEU A 275 40.28 -2.27 25.37
C LEU A 275 39.51 -3.41 24.70
N LEU A 276 40.22 -4.35 24.08
CA LEU A 276 39.60 -5.50 23.41
C LEU A 276 38.84 -6.39 24.41
N GLY A 277 39.38 -6.61 25.61
CA GLY A 277 38.70 -7.34 26.68
C GLY A 277 37.41 -6.64 27.14
N LEU A 278 37.44 -5.32 27.32
CA LEU A 278 36.26 -4.53 27.72
C LEU A 278 35.19 -4.56 26.63
N THR A 279 35.56 -4.35 25.37
CA THR A 279 34.61 -4.35 24.24
C THR A 279 33.92 -5.71 24.13
N VAL A 280 34.67 -6.81 24.26
CA VAL A 280 34.08 -8.16 24.24
C VAL A 280 33.08 -8.35 25.39
N ILE A 281 33.41 -7.91 26.60
CA ILE A 281 32.49 -8.01 27.75
C ILE A 281 31.25 -7.15 27.54
N LEU A 282 31.39 -5.92 27.03
CA LEU A 282 30.28 -5.02 26.77
C LEU A 282 29.32 -5.60 25.72
N THR A 283 29.86 -6.10 24.61
CA THR A 283 29.08 -6.76 23.55
C THR A 283 28.37 -7.99 24.10
N LEU A 284 29.03 -8.77 24.96
CA LEU A 284 28.41 -9.94 25.60
C LEU A 284 27.24 -9.53 26.50
N VAL A 285 27.43 -8.52 27.35
CA VAL A 285 26.35 -8.01 28.23
C VAL A 285 25.19 -7.48 27.42
N PHE A 286 25.46 -6.74 26.34
CA PHE A 286 24.43 -6.21 25.45
C PHE A 286 23.66 -7.34 24.74
N ALA A 287 24.35 -8.34 24.21
CA ALA A 287 23.72 -9.50 23.58
C ALA A 287 22.84 -10.29 24.56
N VAL A 288 23.29 -10.46 25.81
CA VAL A 288 22.49 -11.11 26.86
C VAL A 288 21.26 -10.27 27.21
N ALA A 289 21.41 -8.96 27.36
CA ALA A 289 20.29 -8.07 27.68
C ALA A 289 19.22 -8.07 26.57
N LEU A 290 19.63 -7.95 25.31
CA LEU A 290 18.73 -8.07 24.15
C LEU A 290 18.10 -9.46 24.07
N GLY A 291 18.86 -10.53 24.35
CA GLY A 291 18.34 -11.89 24.35
C GLY A 291 17.23 -12.06 25.39
N VAL A 292 17.45 -11.56 26.61
CA VAL A 292 16.44 -11.56 27.68
C VAL A 292 15.22 -10.71 27.26
N ALA A 293 15.43 -9.54 26.66
CA ALA A 293 14.34 -8.71 26.14
C ALA A 293 13.53 -9.45 25.06
N GLY A 294 14.18 -10.19 24.16
CA GLY A 294 13.51 -11.03 23.16
C GLY A 294 12.68 -12.16 23.75
N TRP A 295 13.08 -12.71 24.90
CA TRP A 295 12.27 -13.67 25.64
C TRP A 295 11.06 -13.03 26.35
N MET A 296 11.23 -11.84 26.92
CA MET A 296 10.20 -11.16 27.69
C MET A 296 9.14 -10.49 26.81
N TYR A 297 9.57 -9.77 25.78
CA TYR A 297 8.70 -8.91 24.98
C TYR A 297 8.43 -9.49 23.60
N GLY A 298 9.39 -10.20 23.00
CA GLY A 298 9.28 -10.80 21.65
C GLY A 298 9.28 -9.78 20.50
N LYS A 299 8.64 -8.62 20.70
CA LYS A 299 8.65 -7.48 19.79
C LYS A 299 9.28 -6.26 20.47
N LEU A 300 10.09 -5.53 19.72
CA LEU A 300 10.55 -4.19 20.06
C LEU A 300 9.80 -3.22 19.15
N SER A 301 8.92 -2.43 19.75
CA SER A 301 8.27 -1.25 19.18
C SER A 301 9.09 -0.01 19.51
#